data_AF-A0A7V9L4H3-F1
#
_entry.id   AF-A0A7V9L4H3-F1
#
_cell.length_a   1.000
_cell.length_b   1.000
_cell.length_c   1.000
_cell.angle_alpha   90.00
_cell.angle_beta   90.00
_cell.angle_gamma   90.00
#
_symmetry.space_group_name_H-M   'P 1'
#
loop_
_entity.id
_entity.type
_entity.pdbx_description
1 polymer ?
#
loop_
_entity_poly.entity_id
_entity_poly.type
_entity_poly.pdbx_seq_one_letter_code
_entity_poly.pdbx_strand_id
1 'polypeptide(L)'
;MTPETLLDRAALSLERGEYAIALPILIAQWRVRKAPELGDLIDRVDERVTGAPFEGSTDRWLAAAAVADDLSRGPLLRAIPKRTLEDTQRVLDVATEWDDPRLTRILRGLLVELPWTGRRSRDGWREIFRFIASQRDPRLVELVHTLPPTWTIGEEMQRFLTKLLTSAVKPVAIAPWPEAAALGALLGVTPSIVTKAETEADLLARIYEHPEDDAPRAVYADWLLERENPRGEFIVLQLRPDKDDAATKRELALLKKHQKAWLGPMEPVIRAVELRRGFPASATIKFRHQRDVDQFGHHAAWATLEELSWTYSQARDDRLDWTRAMTPAMSGLRIAHQPSLTQLLGATRPWRIERCEIDQLDATQFQSLLGHPLLPALRELSIGYSVKPSWFNGIVKCPPHLEMIAPLDSIDREVFVAKAEATPVETLTFVWSYYRGRFSRDDTGKLSRLDVATTIALPSLDVLPKATIATIDSALKQIKFRTLTHVDVTATIGGERISIAHLVEQTKRIRR
;
A
#
# COMPACT_ATOMS: atom_id res chain seq x y z
N MET A 1 -17.71 45.18 21.38
CA MET A 1 -16.62 44.17 21.34
C MET A 1 -15.72 44.51 20.17
N THR A 2 -14.41 44.57 20.38
CA THR A 2 -13.46 44.84 19.31
C THR A 2 -13.31 43.60 18.41
N PRO A 3 -12.92 43.74 17.14
CA PRO A 3 -12.66 42.61 16.25
C PRO A 3 -11.69 41.54 16.82
N GLU A 4 -10.66 41.93 17.58
CA GLU A 4 -9.78 41.00 18.32
C GLU A 4 -10.56 40.12 19.30
N THR A 5 -11.44 40.70 20.13
CA THR A 5 -12.22 39.94 21.12
C THR A 5 -13.18 38.91 20.50
N LEU A 6 -13.56 39.09 19.23
CA LEU A 6 -14.38 38.12 18.49
C LEU A 6 -13.55 36.94 18.00
N LEU A 7 -12.32 37.18 17.55
CA LEU A 7 -11.41 36.11 17.13
C LEU A 7 -10.94 35.27 18.31
N ASP A 8 -10.62 35.89 19.45
CA ASP A 8 -10.26 35.15 20.67
C ASP A 8 -11.39 34.22 21.12
N ARG A 9 -12.64 34.69 21.03
CA ARG A 9 -13.82 33.88 21.32
C ARG A 9 -13.98 32.74 20.32
N ALA A 10 -13.75 32.98 19.03
CA ALA A 10 -13.79 31.93 18.01
C ALA A 10 -12.70 30.88 18.27
N ALA A 11 -11.49 31.30 18.61
CA ALA A 11 -10.38 30.40 18.96
C ALA A 11 -10.76 29.50 20.15
N LEU A 12 -11.29 30.06 21.23
CA LEU A 12 -11.72 29.30 22.40
C LEU A 12 -12.82 28.28 22.09
N SER A 13 -13.79 28.64 21.23
CA SER A 13 -14.81 27.68 20.78
C SER A 13 -14.21 26.57 19.90
N LEU A 14 -13.22 26.88 19.06
CA LEU A 14 -12.50 25.86 18.28
C LEU A 14 -11.71 24.90 19.18
N GLU A 15 -11.02 25.40 20.22
CA GLU A 15 -10.32 24.56 21.22
C GLU A 15 -11.26 23.58 21.91
N ARG A 16 -12.51 24.00 22.14
CA ARG A 16 -13.54 23.20 22.80
C ARG A 16 -14.31 22.27 21.84
N GLY A 17 -13.97 22.27 20.55
CA GLY A 17 -14.70 21.50 19.53
C GLY A 17 -16.10 22.05 19.22
N GLU A 18 -16.41 23.27 19.64
CA GLU A 18 -17.70 23.95 19.43
C GLU A 18 -17.74 24.63 18.05
N TYR A 19 -17.50 23.86 17.00
CA TYR A 19 -17.33 24.37 15.63
C TYR A 19 -18.55 25.17 15.13
N ALA A 20 -19.77 24.77 15.53
CA ALA A 20 -21.01 25.47 15.17
C ALA A 20 -21.13 26.87 15.77
N ILE A 21 -20.46 27.12 16.90
CA ILE A 21 -20.42 28.43 17.55
C ILE A 21 -19.33 29.29 16.89
N ALA A 22 -18.21 28.69 16.50
CA ALA A 22 -17.10 29.40 15.87
C ALA A 22 -17.42 29.86 14.43
N LEU A 23 -18.12 29.03 13.63
CA LEU A 23 -18.31 29.27 12.20
C LEU A 23 -18.95 30.63 11.85
N PRO A 24 -20.08 31.05 12.46
CA PRO A 24 -20.67 32.36 12.17
C PRO A 24 -19.77 33.54 12.57
N ILE A 25 -18.98 33.38 13.65
CA ILE A 25 -18.05 34.42 14.11
C ILE A 25 -16.91 34.61 13.10
N LEU A 26 -16.35 33.50 12.60
CA LEU A 26 -15.30 33.54 11.58
C LEU A 26 -15.80 34.16 10.28
N ILE A 27 -16.99 33.78 9.81
CA ILE A 27 -17.61 34.35 8.60
C ILE A 27 -17.82 35.87 8.76
N ALA A 28 -18.33 36.32 9.90
CA ALA A 28 -18.49 37.75 10.17
C ALA A 28 -17.15 38.50 10.15
N GLN A 29 -16.08 37.91 10.66
CA GLN A 29 -14.73 38.51 10.61
C GLN A 29 -14.17 38.53 9.18
N TRP A 30 -14.42 37.47 8.39
CA TRP A 30 -14.00 37.43 7.00
C TRP A 30 -14.72 38.50 6.15
N ARG A 31 -16.02 38.74 6.36
CA ARG A 31 -16.77 39.79 5.64
C ARG A 31 -16.13 41.18 5.78
N VAL A 32 -15.55 41.48 6.95
CA VAL A 32 -14.88 42.76 7.22
C VAL A 32 -13.47 42.81 6.62
N ARG A 33 -12.71 41.73 6.74
CA ARG A 33 -11.25 41.74 6.49
C ARG A 33 -10.83 41.13 5.16
N LYS A 34 -11.65 40.25 4.60
CA LYS A 34 -11.38 39.46 3.38
C LYS A 34 -10.04 38.73 3.41
N ALA A 35 -9.58 38.31 4.60
CA ALA A 35 -8.31 37.62 4.74
C ALA A 35 -8.38 36.19 4.18
N PRO A 36 -7.44 35.78 3.31
CA PRO A 36 -7.48 34.45 2.71
C PRO A 36 -7.37 33.32 3.75
N GLU A 37 -6.58 33.49 4.80
CA GLU A 37 -6.37 32.50 5.85
C GLU A 37 -7.64 32.22 6.66
N LEU A 38 -8.47 33.25 6.87
CA LEU A 38 -9.79 33.08 7.49
C LEU A 38 -10.74 32.33 6.56
N GLY A 39 -10.71 32.63 5.26
CA GLY A 39 -11.53 31.92 4.28
C GLY A 39 -11.22 30.42 4.28
N ASP A 40 -9.94 30.06 4.29
CA ASP A 40 -9.50 28.66 4.32
C ASP A 40 -9.85 27.96 5.63
N LEU A 41 -9.79 28.67 6.76
CA LEU A 41 -10.24 28.13 8.04
C LEU A 41 -11.76 27.91 8.05
N ILE A 42 -12.53 28.85 7.52
CA ILE A 42 -13.99 28.75 7.42
C ILE A 42 -14.38 27.51 6.61
N ASP A 43 -13.70 27.25 5.49
CA ASP A 43 -13.94 26.03 4.71
C ASP A 43 -13.69 24.75 5.54
N ARG A 44 -12.61 24.70 6.32
CA ARG A 44 -12.32 23.55 7.22
C ARG A 44 -13.36 23.38 8.32
N VAL A 45 -13.80 24.47 8.93
CA VAL A 45 -14.81 24.44 10.02
C VAL A 45 -16.17 24.07 9.46
N ASP A 46 -16.54 24.57 8.28
CA ASP A 46 -17.79 24.24 7.57
C ASP A 46 -17.94 22.74 7.33
N GLU A 47 -16.87 22.06 6.90
CA GLU A 47 -16.84 20.60 6.69
C GLU A 47 -17.12 19.79 7.96
N ARG A 48 -16.83 20.32 9.15
CA ARG A 48 -17.07 19.64 10.44
C ARG A 48 -18.47 19.87 11.01
N VAL A 49 -19.10 20.98 10.66
CA VAL A 49 -20.38 21.41 11.24
C VAL A 49 -21.57 21.07 10.36
N THR A 50 -21.36 21.10 9.05
CA THR A 50 -22.46 21.03 8.10
C THR A 50 -22.49 19.68 7.39
N GLY A 51 -23.66 19.06 7.34
CA GLY A 51 -23.86 17.70 6.81
C GLY A 51 -23.78 17.58 5.27
N ALA A 52 -24.41 16.54 4.72
CA ALA A 52 -24.44 16.32 3.28
C ALA A 52 -24.95 17.55 2.48
N PRO A 53 -24.52 17.74 1.21
CA PRO A 53 -25.06 18.79 0.35
C PRO A 53 -26.59 18.74 0.27
N PHE A 54 -27.23 19.91 0.17
CA PHE A 54 -28.69 20.00 0.06
C PHE A 54 -29.22 19.22 -1.14
N GLU A 55 -30.24 18.39 -0.91
CA GLU A 55 -30.95 17.66 -1.96
C GLU A 55 -32.33 18.29 -2.23
N GLY A 56 -32.61 18.61 -3.49
CA GLY A 56 -33.90 19.15 -3.89
C GLY A 56 -33.84 20.03 -5.15
N SER A 57 -35.01 20.36 -5.68
CA SER A 57 -35.15 21.26 -6.83
C SER A 57 -34.61 22.66 -6.54
N THR A 58 -34.34 23.43 -7.59
CA THR A 58 -33.93 24.84 -7.48
C THR A 58 -34.92 25.67 -6.67
N ASP A 59 -36.23 25.45 -6.82
CA ASP A 59 -37.23 26.20 -6.04
C ASP A 59 -37.20 25.84 -4.54
N ARG A 60 -36.96 24.57 -4.20
CA ARG A 60 -36.77 24.17 -2.79
C ARG A 60 -35.47 24.74 -2.22
N TRP A 61 -34.43 24.82 -3.03
CA TRP A 61 -33.18 25.47 -2.65
C TRP A 61 -33.41 26.96 -2.38
N LEU A 62 -34.13 27.68 -3.26
CA LEU A 62 -34.44 29.11 -3.11
C LEU A 62 -35.29 29.37 -1.86
N ALA A 63 -36.27 28.50 -1.57
CA ALA A 63 -37.06 28.58 -0.35
C ALA A 63 -36.21 28.37 0.92
N ALA A 64 -35.28 27.41 0.89
CA ALA A 64 -34.35 27.19 2.00
C ALA A 64 -33.35 28.36 2.16
N ALA A 65 -32.85 28.89 1.05
CA ALA A 65 -31.93 30.02 0.98
C ALA A 65 -32.51 31.29 1.60
N ALA A 66 -33.82 31.53 1.45
CA ALA A 66 -34.50 32.72 1.98
C ALA A 66 -34.45 32.84 3.51
N VAL A 67 -34.31 31.71 4.22
CA VAL A 67 -34.26 31.66 5.70
C VAL A 67 -32.92 31.16 6.22
N ALA A 68 -31.92 31.01 5.35
CA ALA A 68 -30.65 30.38 5.70
C ALA A 68 -29.74 31.33 6.51
N ASP A 69 -29.30 30.83 7.66
CA ASP A 69 -28.25 31.40 8.48
C ASP A 69 -26.84 30.92 8.06
N ASP A 70 -25.80 31.45 8.70
CA ASP A 70 -24.41 31.11 8.34
C ASP A 70 -24.07 29.62 8.52
N LEU A 71 -24.83 28.86 9.33
CA LEU A 71 -24.65 27.40 9.44
C LEU A 71 -25.34 26.65 8.28
N SER A 72 -26.61 26.94 8.05
CA SER A 72 -27.44 26.25 7.04
C SER A 72 -27.09 26.59 5.59
N ARG A 73 -26.31 27.65 5.35
CA ARG A 73 -25.76 27.99 4.02
C ARG A 73 -24.75 26.97 3.49
N GLY A 74 -23.98 26.30 4.34
CA GLY A 74 -22.93 25.35 3.90
C GLY A 74 -23.44 24.24 2.96
N PRO A 75 -24.46 23.46 3.37
CA PRO A 75 -25.09 22.44 2.53
C PRO A 75 -25.71 23.01 1.24
N LEU A 76 -26.28 24.21 1.30
CA LEU A 76 -26.87 24.89 0.15
C LEU A 76 -25.80 25.25 -0.89
N LEU A 77 -24.67 25.82 -0.45
CA LEU A 77 -23.54 26.17 -1.31
C LEU A 77 -22.92 24.93 -1.97
N ARG A 78 -22.75 23.83 -1.23
CA ARG A 78 -22.21 22.57 -1.78
C ARG A 78 -23.12 21.87 -2.79
N ALA A 79 -24.40 22.22 -2.85
CA ALA A 79 -25.34 21.67 -3.83
C ALA A 79 -25.26 22.36 -5.20
N ILE A 80 -24.56 23.50 -5.32
CA ILE A 80 -24.52 24.32 -6.54
C ILE A 80 -23.88 23.58 -7.73
N PRO A 81 -22.72 22.89 -7.62
CA PRO A 81 -22.03 22.31 -8.78
C PRO A 81 -22.83 21.27 -9.58
N LYS A 82 -23.81 20.61 -8.96
CA LYS A 82 -24.64 19.57 -9.59
C LYS A 82 -25.78 20.12 -10.46
N ARG A 83 -25.94 21.44 -10.55
CA ARG A 83 -27.08 22.10 -11.20
C ARG A 83 -26.81 22.36 -12.68
N THR A 84 -27.86 22.63 -13.45
CA THR A 84 -27.72 23.13 -14.82
C THR A 84 -27.11 24.54 -14.81
N LEU A 85 -26.66 25.05 -15.96
CA LEU A 85 -26.13 26.42 -16.04
C LEU A 85 -27.18 27.46 -15.60
N GLU A 86 -28.42 27.31 -16.09
CA GLU A 86 -29.54 28.21 -15.76
C GLU A 86 -29.89 28.15 -14.27
N ASP A 87 -29.99 26.94 -13.71
CA ASP A 87 -30.22 26.78 -12.27
C ASP A 87 -29.06 27.32 -11.43
N THR A 88 -27.81 27.16 -11.90
CA THR A 88 -26.62 27.69 -11.23
C THR A 88 -26.67 29.22 -11.19
N GLN A 89 -27.04 29.87 -12.29
CA GLN A 89 -27.20 31.33 -12.32
C GLN A 89 -28.25 31.78 -11.28
N ARG A 90 -29.43 31.16 -11.28
CA ARG A 90 -30.53 31.48 -10.35
C ARG A 90 -30.13 31.36 -8.87
N VAL A 91 -29.36 30.33 -8.51
CA VAL A 91 -28.92 30.16 -7.10
C VAL A 91 -27.75 31.07 -6.75
N LEU A 92 -26.88 31.39 -7.70
CA LEU A 92 -25.77 32.32 -7.48
C LEU A 92 -26.25 33.75 -7.28
N ASP A 93 -27.34 34.17 -7.93
CA ASP A 93 -27.96 35.48 -7.67
C ASP A 93 -28.26 35.68 -6.18
N VAL A 94 -28.80 34.65 -5.52
CA VAL A 94 -29.09 34.69 -4.08
C VAL A 94 -27.84 34.48 -3.23
N ALA A 95 -27.00 33.50 -3.58
CA ALA A 95 -25.82 33.16 -2.77
C ALA A 95 -24.78 34.30 -2.72
N THR A 96 -24.73 35.14 -3.75
CA THR A 96 -23.81 36.29 -3.82
C THR A 96 -24.11 37.33 -2.74
N GLU A 97 -25.39 37.49 -2.35
CA GLU A 97 -25.81 38.44 -1.31
C GLU A 97 -25.30 38.05 0.09
N TRP A 98 -24.92 36.79 0.30
CA TRP A 98 -24.44 36.30 1.59
C TRP A 98 -23.01 36.75 1.94
N ASP A 99 -22.27 37.23 0.94
CA ASP A 99 -20.87 37.64 1.06
C ASP A 99 -20.04 36.61 1.85
N ASP A 100 -20.03 35.38 1.35
CA ASP A 100 -19.61 34.19 2.09
C ASP A 100 -18.35 33.56 1.45
N PRO A 101 -17.26 33.36 2.20
CA PRO A 101 -16.02 32.82 1.64
C PRO A 101 -16.18 31.38 1.13
N ARG A 102 -17.15 30.61 1.63
CA ARG A 102 -17.36 29.23 1.15
C ARG A 102 -17.81 29.21 -0.30
N LEU A 103 -18.42 30.29 -0.79
CA LEU A 103 -18.80 30.43 -2.20
C LEU A 103 -17.56 30.40 -3.10
N THR A 104 -16.42 30.97 -2.67
CA THR A 104 -15.15 30.92 -3.40
C THR A 104 -14.65 29.49 -3.63
N ARG A 105 -14.82 28.59 -2.65
CA ARG A 105 -14.47 27.16 -2.80
C ARG A 105 -15.32 26.49 -3.87
N ILE A 106 -16.62 26.79 -3.92
CA ILE A 106 -17.55 26.28 -4.93
C ILE A 106 -17.18 26.80 -6.33
N LEU A 107 -16.91 28.10 -6.43
CA LEU A 107 -16.52 28.76 -7.68
C LEU A 107 -15.19 28.22 -8.20
N ARG A 108 -14.22 27.93 -7.31
CA ARG A 108 -12.98 27.24 -7.68
C ARG A 108 -13.25 25.87 -8.30
N GLY A 109 -14.15 25.08 -7.71
CA GLY A 109 -14.55 23.78 -8.27
C GLY A 109 -15.12 23.90 -9.69
N LEU A 110 -16.04 24.84 -9.91
CA LEU A 110 -16.61 25.11 -11.23
C LEU A 110 -15.55 25.55 -12.26
N LEU A 111 -14.57 26.34 -11.84
CA LEU A 111 -13.45 26.78 -12.70
C LEU A 111 -12.46 25.66 -13.01
N VAL A 112 -12.35 24.63 -12.18
CA VAL A 112 -11.52 23.45 -12.44
C VAL A 112 -12.25 22.48 -13.37
N GLU A 113 -13.51 22.17 -13.08
CA GLU A 113 -14.28 21.16 -13.82
C GLU A 113 -14.79 21.68 -15.17
N LEU A 114 -15.04 22.98 -15.28
CA LEU A 114 -15.61 23.64 -16.46
C LEU A 114 -16.79 22.84 -17.09
N PRO A 115 -17.88 22.61 -16.35
CA PRO A 115 -18.98 21.76 -16.80
C PRO A 115 -19.69 22.29 -18.06
N TRP A 116 -19.52 23.57 -18.39
CA TRP A 116 -20.15 24.20 -19.56
C TRP A 116 -19.10 24.91 -20.43
N THR A 117 -18.82 24.34 -21.61
CA THR A 117 -17.77 24.83 -22.52
C THR A 117 -18.30 25.22 -23.91
N GLY A 118 -19.61 25.07 -24.15
CA GLY A 118 -20.25 25.42 -25.42
C GLY A 118 -20.44 26.93 -25.60
N ARG A 119 -20.56 27.41 -26.85
CA ARG A 119 -20.71 28.85 -27.18
C ARG A 119 -21.89 29.53 -26.47
N ARG A 120 -22.98 28.79 -26.23
CA ARG A 120 -24.19 29.29 -25.54
C ARG A 120 -23.98 29.53 -24.03
N SER A 121 -22.89 29.03 -23.44
CA SER A 121 -22.58 29.21 -22.00
C SER A 121 -21.87 30.52 -21.66
N ARG A 122 -21.46 31.30 -22.67
CA ARG A 122 -20.63 32.50 -22.46
C ARG A 122 -21.32 33.58 -21.64
N ASP A 123 -22.62 33.74 -21.83
CA ASP A 123 -23.38 34.73 -21.05
C ASP A 123 -23.51 34.31 -19.59
N GLY A 124 -23.74 33.02 -19.33
CA GLY A 124 -23.71 32.48 -17.97
C GLY A 124 -22.34 32.64 -17.30
N TRP A 125 -21.25 32.39 -18.02
CA TRP A 125 -19.90 32.66 -17.49
C TRP A 125 -19.67 34.16 -17.20
N ARG A 126 -20.17 35.09 -18.03
CA ARG A 126 -20.06 36.53 -17.73
C ARG A 126 -20.73 36.89 -16.41
N GLU A 127 -21.88 36.29 -16.12
CA GLU A 127 -22.59 36.50 -14.86
C GLU A 127 -21.84 35.91 -13.68
N ILE A 128 -21.40 34.65 -13.79
CA ILE A 128 -20.57 33.99 -12.78
C ILE A 128 -19.32 34.82 -12.46
N PHE A 129 -18.61 35.32 -13.47
CA PHE A 129 -17.42 36.15 -13.27
C PHE A 129 -17.72 37.55 -12.69
N ARG A 130 -18.90 38.11 -12.98
CA ARG A 130 -19.37 39.34 -12.32
C ARG A 130 -19.60 39.10 -10.83
N PHE A 131 -20.15 37.94 -10.47
CA PHE A 131 -20.32 37.54 -9.07
C PHE A 131 -18.99 37.29 -8.37
N ILE A 132 -18.07 36.56 -9.00
CA ILE A 132 -16.67 36.38 -8.54
C ILE A 132 -16.04 37.73 -8.20
N ALA A 133 -16.16 38.72 -9.10
CA ALA A 133 -15.60 40.06 -8.90
C ALA A 133 -16.22 40.80 -7.70
N SER A 134 -17.49 40.56 -7.39
CA SER A 134 -18.19 41.20 -6.28
C SER A 134 -17.71 40.72 -4.91
N GLN A 135 -17.29 39.46 -4.79
CA GLN A 135 -16.87 38.86 -3.51
C GLN A 135 -15.55 39.41 -3.00
N ARG A 136 -14.70 39.88 -3.93
CA ARG A 136 -13.35 40.42 -3.65
C ARG A 136 -12.48 39.51 -2.78
N ASP A 137 -12.61 38.19 -2.95
CA ASP A 137 -11.84 37.19 -2.19
C ASP A 137 -10.43 37.03 -2.77
N PRO A 138 -9.36 37.34 -2.01
CA PRO A 138 -7.98 37.20 -2.46
C PRO A 138 -7.59 35.79 -2.91
N ARG A 139 -8.27 34.74 -2.43
CA ARG A 139 -7.96 33.34 -2.79
C ARG A 139 -8.22 33.00 -4.25
N LEU A 140 -8.86 33.88 -5.01
CA LEU A 140 -9.08 33.74 -6.44
C LEU A 140 -7.95 34.38 -7.28
N VAL A 141 -7.11 35.23 -6.68
CA VAL A 141 -6.04 35.95 -7.39
C VAL A 141 -4.99 34.97 -7.92
N GLU A 142 -4.58 34.00 -7.11
CA GLU A 142 -3.59 32.98 -7.51
C GLU A 142 -4.09 32.07 -8.65
N LEU A 143 -5.41 31.96 -8.83
CA LEU A 143 -6.00 31.12 -9.86
C LEU A 143 -5.80 31.66 -11.28
N VAL A 144 -5.57 32.96 -11.43
CA VAL A 144 -5.35 33.61 -12.75
C VAL A 144 -4.16 33.01 -13.48
N HIS A 145 -3.12 32.61 -12.75
CA HIS A 145 -1.88 32.11 -13.34
C HIS A 145 -1.82 30.60 -13.41
N THR A 146 -2.57 29.90 -12.53
CA THR A 146 -2.47 28.45 -12.36
C THR A 146 -3.54 27.68 -13.14
N LEU A 147 -4.77 28.18 -13.23
CA LEU A 147 -5.87 27.45 -13.86
C LEU A 147 -5.91 27.53 -15.39
N PRO A 148 -5.75 28.71 -16.04
CA PRO A 148 -5.91 28.79 -17.50
C PRO A 148 -5.06 27.82 -18.33
N PRO A 149 -3.80 27.50 -17.96
CA PRO A 149 -3.01 26.50 -18.66
C PRO A 149 -3.54 25.07 -18.55
N THR A 150 -4.32 24.75 -17.52
CA THR A 150 -4.83 23.40 -17.24
C THR A 150 -6.16 23.08 -17.94
N TRP A 151 -6.82 24.07 -18.52
CA TRP A 151 -8.13 23.89 -19.13
C TRP A 151 -8.05 23.20 -20.49
N THR A 152 -8.64 22.00 -20.58
CA THR A 152 -8.77 21.25 -21.85
C THR A 152 -9.98 21.72 -22.65
N ILE A 153 -9.94 22.95 -23.17
CA ILE A 153 -11.02 23.59 -23.93
C ILE A 153 -10.50 24.27 -25.19
N GLY A 154 -11.39 24.62 -26.13
CA GLY A 154 -10.99 25.31 -27.36
C GLY A 154 -10.39 26.69 -27.08
N GLU A 155 -9.39 27.09 -27.88
CA GLU A 155 -8.59 28.32 -27.69
C GLU A 155 -9.42 29.60 -27.56
N GLU A 156 -10.53 29.71 -28.29
CA GLU A 156 -11.42 30.88 -28.21
C GLU A 156 -12.11 30.98 -26.83
N MET A 157 -12.55 29.83 -26.28
CA MET A 157 -13.18 29.78 -24.96
C MET A 157 -12.14 29.98 -23.86
N GLN A 158 -10.94 29.39 -24.00
CA GLN A 158 -9.83 29.58 -23.06
C GLN A 158 -9.45 31.06 -22.96
N ARG A 159 -9.24 31.74 -24.09
CA ARG A 159 -8.96 33.19 -24.11
C ARG A 159 -10.08 34.00 -23.46
N PHE A 160 -11.33 33.62 -23.70
CA PHE A 160 -12.50 34.30 -23.13
C PHE A 160 -12.57 34.17 -21.59
N LEU A 161 -12.50 32.95 -21.05
CA LEU A 161 -12.56 32.71 -19.62
C LEU A 161 -11.35 33.29 -18.88
N THR A 162 -10.15 33.19 -19.47
CA THR A 162 -8.92 33.79 -18.92
C THR A 162 -9.06 35.31 -18.77
N LYS A 163 -9.62 35.98 -19.79
CA LYS A 163 -9.87 37.42 -19.75
C LYS A 163 -10.87 37.80 -18.66
N LEU A 164 -11.95 37.02 -18.49
CA LEU A 164 -12.94 37.25 -17.44
C LEU A 164 -12.35 37.05 -16.04
N LEU A 165 -11.62 35.95 -15.81
CA LEU A 165 -10.95 35.68 -14.53
C LEU A 165 -9.95 36.78 -14.16
N THR A 166 -9.09 37.17 -15.11
CA THR A 166 -8.13 38.27 -14.91
C THR A 166 -8.84 39.57 -14.56
N SER A 167 -9.94 39.89 -15.24
CA SER A 167 -10.70 41.12 -14.99
C SER A 167 -11.42 41.09 -13.64
N ALA A 168 -11.91 39.91 -13.23
CA ALA A 168 -12.67 39.75 -11.99
C ALA A 168 -11.80 39.95 -10.73
N VAL A 169 -10.53 39.53 -10.77
CA VAL A 169 -9.64 39.62 -9.59
C VAL A 169 -8.73 40.85 -9.60
N LYS A 170 -8.58 41.54 -10.72
CA LYS A 170 -7.79 42.79 -10.84
C LYS A 170 -8.09 43.85 -9.76
N PRO A 171 -9.33 44.09 -9.32
CA PRO A 171 -9.62 45.10 -8.30
C PRO A 171 -9.36 44.62 -6.85
N VAL A 172 -8.91 43.38 -6.64
CA VAL A 172 -8.70 42.81 -5.31
C VAL A 172 -7.32 43.21 -4.79
N ALA A 173 -7.28 44.09 -3.78
CA ALA A 173 -6.06 44.46 -3.08
C ALA A 173 -5.82 43.50 -1.91
N ILE A 174 -4.62 42.93 -1.83
CA ILE A 174 -4.18 42.14 -0.67
C ILE A 174 -3.59 43.12 0.34
N ALA A 175 -4.36 43.47 1.36
CA ALA A 175 -3.87 44.31 2.46
C ALA A 175 -3.16 43.43 3.51
N PRO A 176 -2.01 43.86 4.07
CA PRO A 176 -1.41 43.18 5.21
C PRO A 176 -2.37 43.18 6.40
N TRP A 177 -2.48 42.05 7.09
CA TRP A 177 -3.32 41.96 8.28
C TRP A 177 -2.53 42.42 9.53
N PRO A 178 -2.89 43.55 10.16
CA PRO A 178 -2.16 44.09 11.31
C PRO A 178 -2.19 43.21 12.58
N GLU A 179 -3.23 42.39 12.81
CA GLU A 179 -3.31 41.46 13.95
C GLU A 179 -2.87 40.03 13.58
N ALA A 180 -1.80 39.89 12.79
CA ALA A 180 -1.24 38.60 12.37
C ALA A 180 -0.95 37.64 13.54
N ALA A 181 -0.71 38.17 14.75
CA ALA A 181 -0.51 37.38 15.97
C ALA A 181 -1.79 36.70 16.47
N ALA A 182 -2.95 37.37 16.43
CA ALA A 182 -4.25 36.78 16.82
C ALA A 182 -4.70 35.72 15.80
N LEU A 183 -4.46 35.98 14.51
CA LEU A 183 -4.61 34.96 13.46
C LEU A 183 -3.64 33.80 13.69
N GLY A 184 -2.38 34.07 14.02
CA GLY A 184 -1.37 33.05 14.31
C GLY A 184 -1.73 32.18 15.53
N ALA A 185 -2.32 32.74 16.57
CA ALA A 185 -2.85 31.99 17.72
C ALA A 185 -4.06 31.14 17.32
N LEU A 186 -5.00 31.71 16.55
CA LEU A 186 -6.19 31.02 16.04
C LEU A 186 -5.84 29.90 15.05
N LEU A 187 -4.80 30.10 14.23
CA LEU A 187 -4.20 29.07 13.37
C LEU A 187 -3.30 28.10 14.14
N GLY A 188 -2.72 28.52 15.27
CA GLY A 188 -1.89 27.72 16.18
C GLY A 188 -2.67 26.79 17.12
N VAL A 189 -3.97 27.04 17.29
CA VAL A 189 -4.95 26.09 17.84
C VAL A 189 -5.36 25.04 16.78
N THR A 190 -5.32 25.40 15.50
CA THR A 190 -5.70 24.53 14.37
C THR A 190 -4.69 23.48 13.87
N PRO A 191 -3.46 23.28 14.37
CA PRO A 191 -2.62 22.15 13.95
C PRO A 191 -3.29 20.80 14.24
N SER A 192 -4.26 20.75 15.17
CA SER A 192 -5.08 19.58 15.43
C SER A 192 -6.37 19.49 14.58
N ILE A 193 -6.66 20.50 13.76
CA ILE A 193 -7.84 20.57 12.85
C ILE A 193 -7.43 20.22 11.40
N VAL A 194 -6.14 20.24 11.08
CA VAL A 194 -5.60 19.71 9.81
C VAL A 194 -5.33 18.21 9.95
N THR A 195 -6.38 17.41 10.06
CA THR A 195 -6.37 16.13 9.34
C THR A 195 -7.07 16.43 8.02
N LYS A 196 -6.29 16.54 6.94
CA LYS A 196 -6.78 16.31 5.57
C LYS A 196 -7.81 15.18 5.67
N ALA A 197 -9.01 15.32 5.12
CA ALA A 197 -9.86 14.15 4.92
C ALA A 197 -9.04 13.22 4.04
N GLU A 198 -8.37 12.23 4.65
CA GLU A 198 -7.42 11.39 3.96
C GLU A 198 -8.20 10.72 2.84
N THR A 199 -7.81 11.03 1.60
CA THR A 199 -8.42 10.39 0.46
C THR A 199 -8.04 8.91 0.50
N GLU A 200 -8.82 8.06 -0.16
CA GLU A 200 -8.44 6.65 -0.33
C GLU A 200 -7.01 6.53 -0.88
N ALA A 201 -6.64 7.40 -1.81
CA ALA A 201 -5.30 7.45 -2.39
C ALA A 201 -4.20 7.77 -1.35
N ASP A 202 -4.47 8.66 -0.39
CA ASP A 202 -3.51 9.00 0.67
C ASP A 202 -3.29 7.83 1.63
N LEU A 203 -4.38 7.17 2.03
CA LEU A 203 -4.33 6.01 2.92
C LEU A 203 -3.62 4.83 2.25
N LEU A 204 -3.93 4.58 0.98
CA LEU A 204 -3.26 3.55 0.19
C LEU A 204 -1.77 3.88 -0.02
N ALA A 205 -1.41 5.14 -0.27
CA ALA A 205 -0.02 5.54 -0.42
C ALA A 205 0.82 5.22 0.82
N ARG A 206 0.29 5.48 2.04
CA ARG A 206 0.96 5.14 3.30
C ARG A 206 1.17 3.62 3.46
N ILE A 207 0.19 2.81 3.05
CA ILE A 207 0.31 1.35 3.06
C ILE A 207 1.37 0.88 2.05
N TYR A 208 1.44 1.49 0.87
CA TYR A 208 2.41 1.11 -0.16
C TYR A 208 3.84 1.59 0.16
N GLU A 209 3.98 2.67 0.90
CA GLU A 209 5.27 3.15 1.39
C GLU A 209 5.85 2.25 2.49
N HIS A 210 4.97 1.76 3.39
CA HIS A 210 5.34 0.85 4.48
C HIS A 210 4.49 -0.44 4.47
N PRO A 211 4.70 -1.33 3.48
CA PRO A 211 3.87 -2.52 3.29
C PRO A 211 4.01 -3.56 4.41
N GLU A 212 4.94 -3.44 5.33
CA GLU A 212 5.02 -4.30 6.51
C GLU A 212 4.20 -3.79 7.71
N ASP A 213 3.83 -2.50 7.75
CA ASP A 213 3.21 -1.88 8.92
C ASP A 213 1.68 -2.07 8.95
N ASP A 214 1.17 -2.58 10.07
CA ASP A 214 -0.25 -2.81 10.27
C ASP A 214 -1.01 -1.53 10.68
N ALA A 215 -0.32 -0.51 11.20
CA ALA A 215 -0.98 0.72 11.65
C ALA A 215 -1.66 1.50 10.50
N PRO A 216 -1.03 1.75 9.34
CA PRO A 216 -1.72 2.35 8.19
C PRO A 216 -2.90 1.51 7.67
N ARG A 217 -2.83 0.18 7.82
CA ARG A 217 -3.89 -0.73 7.41
C ARG A 217 -5.09 -0.66 8.33
N ALA A 218 -4.88 -0.54 9.64
CA ALA A 218 -5.94 -0.33 10.62
C ALA A 218 -6.70 0.98 10.33
N VAL A 219 -5.97 2.08 10.09
CA VAL A 219 -6.58 3.38 9.73
C VAL A 219 -7.40 3.27 8.44
N TYR A 220 -6.87 2.60 7.42
CA TYR A 220 -7.60 2.38 6.16
C TYR A 220 -8.83 1.49 6.35
N ALA A 221 -8.75 0.49 7.23
CA ALA A 221 -9.88 -0.37 7.55
C ALA A 221 -11.02 0.40 8.22
N ASP A 222 -10.70 1.27 9.18
CA ASP A 222 -11.68 2.12 9.84
C ASP A 222 -12.35 3.08 8.84
N TRP A 223 -11.56 3.72 7.98
CA TRP A 223 -12.06 4.58 6.91
C TRP A 223 -13.01 3.85 5.94
N LEU A 224 -12.72 2.59 5.63
CA LEU A 224 -13.57 1.72 4.81
C LEU A 224 -14.85 1.31 5.53
N LEU A 225 -14.77 1.01 6.84
CA LEU A 225 -15.92 0.63 7.66
C LEU A 225 -16.94 1.76 7.80
N GLU A 226 -16.48 3.01 7.98
CA GLU A 226 -17.34 4.21 7.97
C GLU A 226 -18.15 4.37 6.68
N ARG A 227 -17.67 3.77 5.58
CA ARG A 227 -18.29 3.81 4.25
C ARG A 227 -18.98 2.51 3.88
N GLU A 228 -19.21 1.64 4.87
CA GLU A 228 -19.83 0.33 4.72
C GLU A 228 -19.13 -0.57 3.68
N ASN A 229 -17.84 -0.35 3.45
CA ASN A 229 -17.07 -1.15 2.50
C ASN A 229 -16.60 -2.45 3.18
N PRO A 230 -16.99 -3.63 2.64
CA PRO A 230 -16.68 -4.92 3.26
C PRO A 230 -15.18 -5.24 3.35
N ARG A 231 -14.33 -4.50 2.62
CA ARG A 231 -12.87 -4.64 2.73
C ARG A 231 -12.35 -4.21 4.10
N GLY A 232 -13.01 -3.22 4.74
CA GLY A 232 -12.65 -2.77 6.08
C GLY A 232 -12.82 -3.88 7.11
N GLU A 233 -13.97 -4.56 7.09
CA GLU A 233 -14.24 -5.74 7.93
C GLU A 233 -13.20 -6.85 7.69
N PHE A 234 -12.88 -7.12 6.42
CA PHE A 234 -11.89 -8.13 6.05
C PHE A 234 -10.49 -7.80 6.61
N ILE A 235 -10.02 -6.55 6.51
CA ILE A 235 -8.74 -6.13 7.09
C ILE A 235 -8.76 -6.31 8.61
N VAL A 236 -9.80 -5.81 9.29
CA VAL A 236 -9.91 -5.94 10.76
C VAL A 236 -9.87 -7.40 11.19
N LEU A 237 -10.56 -8.30 10.48
CA LEU A 237 -10.52 -9.73 10.79
C LEU A 237 -9.11 -10.31 10.61
N GLN A 238 -8.37 -9.90 9.58
CA GLN A 238 -7.02 -10.40 9.32
C GLN A 238 -5.95 -9.84 10.27
N LEU A 239 -6.17 -8.66 10.87
CA LEU A 239 -5.24 -8.06 11.84
C LEU A 239 -5.46 -8.54 13.29
N ARG A 240 -6.53 -9.29 13.56
CA ARG A 240 -6.77 -9.83 14.91
C ARG A 240 -5.79 -10.97 15.22
N PRO A 241 -5.07 -10.92 16.36
CA PRO A 241 -4.17 -12.01 16.76
C PRO A 241 -4.94 -13.29 17.15
N ASP A 242 -6.09 -13.15 17.82
CA ASP A 242 -6.89 -14.27 18.32
C ASP A 242 -8.18 -14.42 17.51
N LYS A 243 -8.09 -15.08 16.35
CA LYS A 243 -9.24 -15.31 15.46
C LYS A 243 -9.98 -16.59 15.85
N ASP A 244 -11.27 -16.49 16.13
CA ASP A 244 -12.14 -17.64 16.37
C ASP A 244 -12.67 -18.26 15.06
N ASP A 245 -13.36 -19.40 15.18
CA ASP A 245 -13.94 -20.10 14.04
C ASP A 245 -14.99 -19.27 13.29
N ALA A 246 -15.72 -18.40 14.00
CA ALA A 246 -16.75 -17.55 13.40
C ALA A 246 -16.11 -16.45 12.54
N ALA A 247 -15.08 -15.78 13.06
CA ALA A 247 -14.29 -14.78 12.35
C ALA A 247 -13.60 -15.39 11.13
N THR A 248 -13.05 -16.60 11.25
CA THR A 248 -12.44 -17.33 10.13
C THR A 248 -13.46 -17.65 9.03
N LYS A 249 -14.65 -18.14 9.39
CA LYS A 249 -15.73 -18.38 8.43
C LYS A 249 -16.18 -17.09 7.74
N ARG A 250 -16.26 -15.99 8.49
CA ARG A 250 -16.66 -14.68 7.96
C ARG A 250 -15.64 -14.12 6.99
N GLU A 251 -14.35 -14.19 7.32
CA GLU A 251 -13.24 -13.82 6.45
C GLU A 251 -13.27 -14.61 5.13
N LEU A 252 -13.41 -15.93 5.19
CA LEU A 252 -13.48 -16.78 3.99
C LEU A 252 -14.69 -16.44 3.11
N ALA A 253 -15.84 -16.13 3.71
CA ALA A 253 -17.03 -15.70 2.99
C ALA A 253 -16.81 -14.36 2.26
N LEU A 254 -16.18 -13.39 2.95
CA LEU A 254 -15.81 -12.10 2.37
C LEU A 254 -14.82 -12.26 1.21
N LEU A 255 -13.77 -13.05 1.40
CA LEU A 255 -12.77 -13.33 0.38
C LEU A 255 -13.42 -13.97 -0.85
N LYS A 256 -14.22 -15.03 -0.66
CA LYS A 256 -14.92 -15.72 -1.77
C LYS A 256 -15.79 -14.77 -2.59
N LYS A 257 -16.43 -13.79 -1.95
CA LYS A 257 -17.33 -12.85 -2.61
C LYS A 257 -16.62 -11.67 -3.27
N HIS A 258 -15.55 -11.14 -2.66
CA HIS A 258 -14.99 -9.83 -3.03
C HIS A 258 -13.55 -9.86 -3.54
N GLN A 259 -12.84 -10.99 -3.48
CA GLN A 259 -11.40 -11.09 -3.82
C GLN A 259 -11.05 -10.39 -5.15
N LYS A 260 -11.79 -10.67 -6.23
CA LYS A 260 -11.50 -10.06 -7.54
C LYS A 260 -11.64 -8.54 -7.55
N ALA A 261 -12.65 -8.00 -6.88
CA ALA A 261 -12.87 -6.56 -6.83
C ALA A 261 -11.73 -5.86 -6.06
N TRP A 262 -11.22 -6.48 -4.99
CA TRP A 262 -10.15 -5.91 -4.18
C TRP A 262 -8.76 -5.96 -4.82
N LEU A 263 -8.57 -6.78 -5.86
CA LEU A 263 -7.36 -6.73 -6.70
C LEU A 263 -7.26 -5.43 -7.49
N GLY A 264 -8.38 -4.73 -7.70
CA GLY A 264 -8.42 -3.46 -8.42
C GLY A 264 -7.72 -3.56 -9.79
N PRO A 265 -6.82 -2.63 -10.13
CA PRO A 265 -6.10 -2.64 -11.40
C PRO A 265 -5.25 -3.89 -11.68
N MET A 266 -4.90 -4.68 -10.66
CA MET A 266 -4.08 -5.88 -10.84
C MET A 266 -4.89 -7.10 -11.30
N GLU A 267 -6.22 -7.11 -11.16
CA GLU A 267 -7.07 -8.25 -11.50
C GLU A 267 -6.79 -8.87 -12.88
N PRO A 268 -6.61 -8.08 -13.96
CA PRO A 268 -6.41 -8.63 -15.31
C PRO A 268 -5.13 -9.46 -15.46
N VAL A 269 -4.10 -9.16 -14.67
CA VAL A 269 -2.75 -9.76 -14.76
C VAL A 269 -2.45 -10.75 -13.65
N ILE A 270 -3.42 -11.04 -12.79
CA ILE A 270 -3.31 -12.00 -11.69
C ILE A 270 -4.07 -13.28 -12.04
N ARG A 271 -3.40 -14.43 -11.88
CA ARG A 271 -3.98 -15.77 -12.12
C ARG A 271 -4.51 -16.41 -10.84
N ALA A 272 -3.75 -16.26 -9.76
CA ALA A 272 -4.07 -16.73 -8.43
C ALA A 272 -3.50 -15.73 -7.43
N VAL A 273 -4.18 -15.54 -6.30
CA VAL A 273 -3.76 -14.60 -5.27
C VAL A 273 -4.17 -15.08 -3.89
N GLU A 274 -3.30 -14.82 -2.93
CA GLU A 274 -3.62 -14.85 -1.50
C GLU A 274 -3.62 -13.41 -0.97
N LEU A 275 -4.69 -13.05 -0.26
CA LEU A 275 -4.77 -11.76 0.42
C LEU A 275 -4.38 -11.95 1.89
N ARG A 276 -3.36 -11.22 2.34
CA ARG A 276 -3.01 -11.10 3.75
C ARG A 276 -3.12 -9.65 4.17
N ARG A 277 -3.66 -9.42 5.37
CA ARG A 277 -3.86 -8.08 5.96
C ARG A 277 -4.62 -7.12 5.03
N GLY A 278 -5.53 -7.64 4.21
CA GLY A 278 -6.35 -6.88 3.26
C GLY A 278 -5.80 -6.64 1.86
N PHE A 279 -4.59 -7.12 1.55
CA PHE A 279 -3.88 -6.81 0.31
C PHE A 279 -3.28 -8.05 -0.33
N PRO A 280 -2.99 -8.04 -1.65
CA PRO A 280 -2.26 -9.12 -2.30
C PRO A 280 -0.90 -9.30 -1.64
N ALA A 281 -0.66 -10.50 -1.10
CA ALA A 281 0.58 -10.85 -0.42
C ALA A 281 1.34 -11.96 -1.16
N SER A 282 0.61 -12.93 -1.76
CA SER A 282 1.19 -13.93 -2.65
C SER A 282 0.41 -13.94 -3.96
N ALA A 283 1.09 -14.02 -5.10
CA ALA A 283 0.44 -14.02 -6.40
C ALA A 283 1.13 -14.88 -7.46
N THR A 284 0.33 -15.45 -8.36
CA THR A 284 0.79 -15.95 -9.65
C THR A 284 0.39 -14.97 -10.74
N ILE A 285 1.36 -14.43 -11.48
CA ILE A 285 1.12 -13.43 -12.54
C ILE A 285 0.92 -14.07 -13.91
N LYS A 286 0.21 -13.35 -14.79
CA LYS A 286 -0.12 -13.78 -16.16
C LYS A 286 -0.15 -12.58 -17.14
N PHE A 287 1.00 -12.00 -17.45
CA PHE A 287 1.10 -11.03 -18.54
C PHE A 287 0.92 -11.73 -19.89
N ARG A 288 0.04 -11.25 -20.77
CA ARG A 288 -0.12 -11.84 -22.11
C ARG A 288 0.69 -11.09 -23.15
N HIS A 289 0.80 -9.78 -22.99
CA HIS A 289 1.44 -8.88 -23.94
C HIS A 289 2.16 -7.72 -23.22
N GLN A 290 3.10 -7.06 -23.90
CA GLN A 290 3.83 -5.91 -23.35
C GLN A 290 2.91 -4.77 -22.90
N ARG A 291 1.78 -4.53 -23.60
CA ARG A 291 0.78 -3.53 -23.17
C ARG A 291 0.24 -3.79 -21.77
N ASP A 292 0.14 -5.05 -21.34
CA ASP A 292 -0.36 -5.40 -20.00
C ASP A 292 0.67 -4.98 -18.96
N VAL A 293 1.96 -5.11 -19.29
CA VAL A 293 3.08 -4.64 -18.48
C VAL A 293 3.05 -3.13 -18.37
N ASP A 294 2.93 -2.43 -19.49
CA ASP A 294 2.97 -0.96 -19.53
C ASP A 294 1.77 -0.36 -18.75
N GLN A 295 0.61 -1.00 -18.83
CA GLN A 295 -0.61 -0.54 -18.18
C GLN A 295 -0.63 -0.84 -16.67
N PHE A 296 -0.19 -2.04 -16.25
CA PHE A 296 -0.37 -2.51 -14.88
C PHE A 296 0.92 -2.59 -14.07
N GLY A 297 2.09 -2.57 -14.71
CA GLY A 297 3.38 -2.82 -14.08
C GLY A 297 3.85 -1.72 -13.13
N HIS A 298 3.44 -0.48 -13.35
CA HIS A 298 3.85 0.67 -12.52
C HIS A 298 2.92 0.93 -11.33
N HIS A 299 1.92 0.09 -11.10
CA HIS A 299 0.92 0.34 -10.06
C HIS A 299 1.50 0.15 -8.65
N ALA A 300 1.31 1.13 -7.76
CA ALA A 300 1.90 1.10 -6.41
C ALA A 300 1.43 -0.09 -5.55
N ALA A 301 0.27 -0.68 -5.85
CA ALA A 301 -0.23 -1.87 -5.14
C ALA A 301 0.67 -3.11 -5.23
N TRP A 302 1.65 -3.17 -6.16
CA TRP A 302 2.65 -4.23 -6.16
C TRP A 302 3.56 -4.19 -4.91
N ALA A 303 3.59 -3.08 -4.17
CA ALA A 303 4.41 -2.91 -2.98
C ALA A 303 4.01 -3.86 -1.84
N THR A 304 2.74 -4.27 -1.78
CA THR A 304 2.26 -5.20 -0.73
C THR A 304 2.57 -6.65 -1.03
N LEU A 305 3.03 -6.96 -2.24
CA LEU A 305 3.29 -8.33 -2.66
C LEU A 305 4.59 -8.82 -2.02
N GLU A 306 4.49 -9.85 -1.19
CA GLU A 306 5.60 -10.47 -0.47
C GLU A 306 6.16 -11.69 -1.23
N GLU A 307 5.32 -12.36 -2.02
CA GLU A 307 5.63 -13.59 -2.73
C GLU A 307 5.12 -13.58 -4.17
N LEU A 308 5.96 -14.00 -5.11
CA LEU A 308 5.63 -13.99 -6.53
C LEU A 308 5.98 -15.33 -7.19
N SER A 309 5.00 -15.90 -7.90
CA SER A 309 5.17 -17.10 -8.71
C SER A 309 5.14 -16.80 -10.19
N TRP A 310 6.20 -17.22 -10.88
CA TRP A 310 6.40 -17.10 -12.34
C TRP A 310 6.09 -18.37 -13.10
N THR A 311 5.35 -19.30 -12.50
CA THR A 311 5.05 -20.62 -13.08
C THR A 311 4.30 -20.58 -14.42
N TYR A 312 3.70 -19.44 -14.79
CA TYR A 312 2.99 -19.27 -16.06
C TYR A 312 3.95 -18.91 -17.19
N SER A 313 3.87 -19.59 -18.35
CA SER A 313 4.87 -19.47 -19.42
C SER A 313 5.09 -18.04 -19.91
N GLN A 314 4.03 -17.23 -19.98
CA GLN A 314 4.15 -15.84 -20.40
C GLN A 314 4.82 -14.95 -19.35
N ALA A 315 4.74 -15.28 -18.06
CA ALA A 315 5.51 -14.59 -17.01
C ALA A 315 7.02 -14.84 -17.14
N ARG A 316 7.40 -15.88 -17.90
CA ARG A 316 8.79 -16.25 -18.20
C ARG A 316 9.18 -15.92 -19.64
N ASP A 317 8.33 -15.21 -20.40
CA ASP A 317 8.68 -14.79 -21.76
C ASP A 317 9.66 -13.62 -21.67
N ASP A 318 10.92 -13.89 -22.02
CA ASP A 318 12.01 -12.93 -21.97
C ASP A 318 11.83 -11.76 -22.96
N ARG A 319 10.82 -11.80 -23.85
CA ARG A 319 10.43 -10.67 -24.69
C ARG A 319 9.62 -9.61 -23.94
N LEU A 320 9.04 -9.94 -22.78
CA LEU A 320 8.24 -9.01 -21.99
C LEU A 320 9.14 -8.33 -20.95
N ASP A 321 9.40 -7.03 -21.05
CA ASP A 321 10.34 -6.34 -20.16
C ASP A 321 9.71 -5.96 -18.81
N TRP A 322 8.98 -6.91 -18.22
CA TRP A 322 8.08 -6.63 -17.11
C TRP A 322 8.78 -6.45 -15.79
N THR A 323 9.88 -7.17 -15.57
CA THR A 323 10.69 -6.97 -14.35
C THR A 323 11.22 -5.55 -14.28
N ARG A 324 11.71 -4.97 -15.39
CA ARG A 324 12.19 -3.59 -15.38
C ARG A 324 11.12 -2.56 -15.03
N ALA A 325 9.90 -2.75 -15.52
CA ALA A 325 8.78 -1.87 -15.22
C ALA A 325 8.33 -1.97 -13.75
N MET A 326 8.37 -3.17 -13.18
CA MET A 326 7.75 -3.49 -11.90
C MET A 326 8.71 -3.50 -10.71
N THR A 327 10.01 -3.70 -10.93
CA THR A 327 11.01 -3.76 -9.85
C THR A 327 10.87 -2.57 -8.88
N PRO A 328 10.71 -1.32 -9.33
CA PRO A 328 10.54 -0.19 -8.40
C PRO A 328 9.28 -0.27 -7.54
N ALA A 329 8.21 -0.87 -8.05
CA ALA A 329 6.92 -1.00 -7.36
C ALA A 329 6.84 -2.23 -6.44
N MET A 330 7.64 -3.27 -6.67
CA MET A 330 7.67 -4.52 -5.88
C MET A 330 8.60 -4.43 -4.67
N SER A 331 8.50 -3.35 -3.89
CA SER A 331 9.37 -3.09 -2.72
C SER A 331 9.17 -4.09 -1.57
N GLY A 332 8.01 -4.76 -1.51
CA GLY A 332 7.70 -5.78 -0.51
C GLY A 332 8.14 -7.21 -0.87
N LEU A 333 8.63 -7.47 -2.09
CA LEU A 333 8.85 -8.83 -2.57
C LEU A 333 10.05 -9.49 -1.89
N ARG A 334 9.79 -10.60 -1.18
CA ARG A 334 10.79 -11.38 -0.41
C ARG A 334 10.96 -12.80 -0.91
N ILE A 335 9.93 -13.40 -1.51
CA ILE A 335 9.98 -14.79 -1.99
C ILE A 335 9.65 -14.86 -3.48
N ALA A 336 10.51 -15.56 -4.20
CA ALA A 336 10.46 -15.70 -5.64
C ALA A 336 10.33 -17.19 -6.01
N HIS A 337 9.19 -17.58 -6.57
CA HIS A 337 8.93 -18.95 -7.00
C HIS A 337 9.05 -19.08 -8.52
N GLN A 338 9.98 -19.92 -8.95
CA GLN A 338 10.26 -20.30 -10.33
C GLN A 338 10.63 -19.14 -11.29
N PRO A 339 11.53 -18.21 -10.93
CA PRO A 339 11.92 -17.10 -11.81
C PRO A 339 12.34 -17.53 -13.21
N SER A 340 11.99 -16.69 -14.20
CA SER A 340 12.92 -16.50 -15.31
C SER A 340 14.14 -15.74 -14.78
N LEU A 341 15.33 -16.29 -14.98
CA LEU A 341 16.57 -15.65 -14.56
C LEU A 341 16.88 -14.41 -15.37
N THR A 342 16.59 -14.45 -16.67
CA THR A 342 16.73 -13.29 -17.55
C THR A 342 15.93 -12.12 -17.01
N GLN A 343 14.70 -12.38 -16.57
CA GLN A 343 13.83 -11.41 -15.94
C GLN A 343 14.37 -10.97 -14.57
N LEU A 344 14.66 -11.92 -13.68
CA LEU A 344 15.15 -11.65 -12.33
C LEU A 344 16.41 -10.76 -12.33
N LEU A 345 17.35 -11.07 -13.22
CA LEU A 345 18.62 -10.35 -13.38
C LEU A 345 18.52 -9.15 -14.32
N GLY A 346 17.38 -8.95 -14.97
CA GLY A 346 17.08 -7.80 -15.83
C GLY A 346 16.58 -6.56 -15.09
N ALA A 347 16.31 -6.70 -13.78
CA ALA A 347 15.75 -5.67 -12.90
C ALA A 347 16.56 -4.36 -12.88
N THR A 348 15.85 -3.23 -12.71
CA THR A 348 16.45 -1.88 -12.70
C THR A 348 17.01 -1.45 -11.34
N ARG A 349 16.67 -2.18 -10.28
CA ARG A 349 17.10 -1.94 -8.89
C ARG A 349 17.35 -3.29 -8.19
N PRO A 350 18.18 -3.32 -7.13
CA PRO A 350 18.33 -4.53 -6.33
C PRO A 350 17.02 -4.97 -5.69
N TRP A 351 16.76 -6.28 -5.70
CA TRP A 351 15.62 -6.90 -5.05
C TRP A 351 15.82 -7.02 -3.54
N ARG A 352 14.71 -7.11 -2.81
CA ARG A 352 14.67 -7.56 -1.40
C ARG A 352 14.33 -9.05 -1.26
N ILE A 353 14.48 -9.80 -2.34
CA ILE A 353 14.25 -11.25 -2.35
C ILE A 353 15.24 -11.91 -1.39
N GLU A 354 14.68 -12.59 -0.40
CA GLU A 354 15.39 -13.35 0.62
C GLU A 354 15.38 -14.84 0.31
N ARG A 355 14.32 -15.34 -0.33
CA ARG A 355 14.18 -16.73 -0.73
C ARG A 355 13.86 -16.84 -2.21
N CYS A 356 14.59 -17.69 -2.90
CA CYS A 356 14.34 -18.02 -4.29
C CYS A 356 14.19 -19.53 -4.45
N GLU A 357 13.13 -19.97 -5.13
CA GLU A 357 12.88 -21.38 -5.42
C GLU A 357 12.89 -21.59 -6.93
N ILE A 358 13.77 -22.48 -7.42
CA ILE A 358 13.95 -22.73 -8.85
C ILE A 358 14.03 -24.24 -9.08
N ASP A 359 13.12 -24.80 -9.87
CA ASP A 359 13.13 -26.23 -10.15
C ASP A 359 14.32 -26.59 -11.05
N GLN A 360 14.37 -25.92 -12.20
CA GLN A 360 15.36 -26.18 -13.24
C GLN A 360 16.32 -25.00 -13.33
N LEU A 361 17.55 -25.26 -12.92
CA LEU A 361 18.66 -24.33 -12.97
C LEU A 361 19.84 -25.08 -13.61
N ASP A 362 20.68 -24.42 -14.39
CA ASP A 362 21.93 -25.02 -14.87
C ASP A 362 23.16 -24.45 -14.14
N ALA A 363 24.35 -25.01 -14.41
CA ALA A 363 25.58 -24.61 -13.71
C ALA A 363 25.96 -23.15 -13.94
N THR A 364 25.75 -22.63 -15.15
CA THR A 364 26.08 -21.27 -15.56
C THR A 364 25.10 -20.28 -14.95
N GLN A 365 23.82 -20.62 -15.00
CA GLN A 365 22.72 -19.90 -14.38
C GLN A 365 22.88 -19.81 -12.87
N PHE A 366 23.20 -20.94 -12.22
CA PHE A 366 23.53 -20.99 -10.80
C PHE A 366 24.69 -20.06 -10.46
N GLN A 367 25.79 -20.14 -11.21
CA GLN A 367 26.95 -19.25 -11.01
C GLN A 367 26.62 -17.77 -11.21
N SER A 368 25.62 -17.44 -12.03
CA SER A 368 25.21 -16.06 -12.30
C SER A 368 24.36 -15.47 -11.17
N LEU A 369 23.68 -16.31 -10.39
CA LEU A 369 22.88 -15.89 -9.24
C LEU A 369 23.73 -15.59 -8.00
N LEU A 370 24.78 -16.38 -7.78
CA LEU A 370 25.56 -16.33 -6.55
C LEU A 370 26.34 -15.02 -6.41
N GLY A 371 26.03 -14.27 -5.35
CA GLY A 371 26.66 -12.98 -5.07
C GLY A 371 26.28 -11.88 -6.08
N HIS A 372 25.19 -12.05 -6.83
CA HIS A 372 24.76 -11.06 -7.81
C HIS A 372 24.32 -9.76 -7.11
N PRO A 373 24.75 -8.57 -7.58
CA PRO A 373 24.45 -7.29 -6.91
C PRO A 373 22.96 -6.93 -6.88
N LEU A 374 22.14 -7.54 -7.75
CA LEU A 374 20.68 -7.38 -7.74
C LEU A 374 19.97 -8.26 -6.70
N LEU A 375 20.66 -9.18 -6.03
CA LEU A 375 20.09 -10.08 -5.02
C LEU A 375 20.82 -9.94 -3.67
N PRO A 376 21.00 -8.73 -3.13
CA PRO A 376 21.82 -8.49 -1.95
C PRO A 376 21.21 -9.07 -0.66
N ALA A 377 19.91 -9.33 -0.64
CA ALA A 377 19.18 -9.87 0.50
C ALA A 377 19.01 -11.39 0.45
N LEU A 378 19.48 -12.06 -0.59
CA LEU A 378 19.23 -13.50 -0.80
C LEU A 378 19.91 -14.33 0.27
N ARG A 379 19.10 -15.02 1.08
CA ARG A 379 19.53 -15.90 2.17
C ARG A 379 19.19 -17.34 1.94
N GLU A 380 18.23 -17.65 1.06
CA GLU A 380 17.83 -19.01 0.77
C GLU A 380 17.66 -19.23 -0.73
N LEU A 381 18.33 -20.26 -1.27
CA LEU A 381 18.17 -20.71 -2.65
C LEU A 381 17.78 -22.19 -2.67
N SER A 382 16.52 -22.45 -2.99
CA SER A 382 15.96 -23.80 -3.14
C SER A 382 15.99 -24.25 -4.59
N ILE A 383 16.54 -25.43 -4.84
CA ILE A 383 16.68 -26.03 -6.17
C ILE A 383 15.90 -27.36 -6.17
N GLY A 384 14.94 -27.50 -7.08
CA GLY A 384 14.02 -28.65 -7.08
C GLY A 384 14.63 -29.95 -7.64
N TYR A 385 15.64 -29.85 -8.51
CA TYR A 385 16.26 -31.00 -9.18
C TYR A 385 17.72 -31.20 -8.78
N SER A 386 18.25 -32.40 -9.01
CA SER A 386 19.60 -32.78 -8.57
C SER A 386 20.67 -31.84 -9.13
N VAL A 387 21.51 -31.33 -8.24
CA VAL A 387 22.66 -30.50 -8.58
C VAL A 387 23.72 -31.37 -9.27
N LYS A 388 24.34 -30.86 -10.34
CA LYS A 388 25.40 -31.59 -11.04
C LYS A 388 26.79 -31.23 -10.49
N PRO A 389 27.80 -32.11 -10.61
CA PRO A 389 29.17 -31.85 -10.17
C PRO A 389 29.79 -30.52 -10.64
N SER A 390 29.43 -30.06 -11.84
CA SER A 390 29.94 -28.80 -12.41
C SER A 390 29.50 -27.55 -11.66
N TRP A 391 28.39 -27.60 -10.92
CA TRP A 391 27.87 -26.47 -10.16
C TRP A 391 28.76 -26.14 -8.97
N PHE A 392 29.48 -27.15 -8.47
CA PHE A 392 30.40 -26.97 -7.35
C PHE A 392 31.61 -26.08 -7.69
N ASN A 393 31.82 -25.73 -8.95
CA ASN A 393 32.80 -24.72 -9.32
C ASN A 393 32.31 -23.30 -8.99
N GLY A 394 30.98 -23.09 -8.93
CA GLY A 394 30.37 -21.81 -8.59
C GLY A 394 30.31 -21.52 -7.10
N ILE A 395 30.37 -22.55 -6.26
CA ILE A 395 30.14 -22.45 -4.80
C ILE A 395 31.11 -21.50 -4.09
N VAL A 396 32.30 -21.26 -4.67
CA VAL A 396 33.29 -20.30 -4.17
C VAL A 396 32.77 -18.85 -4.17
N LYS A 397 31.71 -18.57 -4.95
CA LYS A 397 31.05 -17.26 -5.01
C LYS A 397 29.83 -17.16 -4.07
N CYS A 398 29.49 -18.23 -3.35
CA CYS A 398 28.35 -18.19 -2.43
C CYS A 398 28.59 -17.18 -1.31
N PRO A 399 27.64 -16.27 -1.05
CA PRO A 399 27.67 -15.44 0.15
C PRO A 399 27.71 -16.32 1.41
N PRO A 400 28.40 -15.91 2.48
CA PRO A 400 28.56 -16.72 3.69
C PRO A 400 27.24 -17.08 4.38
N HIS A 401 26.23 -16.20 4.24
CA HIS A 401 24.91 -16.31 4.83
C HIS A 401 23.87 -17.03 3.95
N LEU A 402 24.25 -17.48 2.74
CA LEU A 402 23.32 -18.11 1.81
C LEU A 402 23.11 -19.59 2.18
N GLU A 403 21.90 -19.92 2.58
CA GLU A 403 21.42 -21.28 2.74
C GLU A 403 20.98 -21.85 1.38
N MET A 404 21.73 -22.82 0.88
CA MET A 404 21.32 -23.58 -0.30
C MET A 404 20.43 -24.74 0.15
N ILE A 405 19.41 -25.09 -0.64
CA ILE A 405 18.54 -26.25 -0.39
C ILE A 405 18.42 -26.97 -1.72
N ALA A 406 19.01 -28.16 -1.86
CA ALA A 406 18.91 -28.93 -3.10
C ALA A 406 18.90 -30.43 -2.83
N PRO A 407 18.27 -31.24 -3.70
CA PRO A 407 18.45 -32.68 -3.68
C PRO A 407 19.89 -33.02 -4.08
N LEU A 408 20.63 -33.64 -3.18
CA LEU A 408 21.96 -34.17 -3.45
C LEU A 408 21.92 -35.70 -3.37
N ASP A 409 22.47 -36.36 -4.39
CA ASP A 409 22.71 -37.79 -4.32
C ASP A 409 23.89 -38.12 -3.38
N SER A 410 24.17 -39.40 -3.11
CA SER A 410 25.26 -39.78 -2.20
C SER A 410 26.66 -39.37 -2.63
N ILE A 411 26.94 -39.39 -3.94
CA ILE A 411 28.29 -39.15 -4.45
C ILE A 411 28.56 -37.64 -4.49
N ASP A 412 27.53 -36.86 -4.85
CA ASP A 412 27.58 -35.41 -4.92
C ASP A 412 27.68 -34.75 -3.53
N ARG A 413 27.13 -35.39 -2.48
CA ARG A 413 27.18 -34.90 -1.10
C ARG A 413 28.60 -34.71 -0.55
N GLU A 414 29.46 -35.73 -0.63
CA GLU A 414 30.83 -35.63 -0.08
C GLU A 414 31.68 -34.62 -0.85
N VAL A 415 31.56 -34.59 -2.17
CA VAL A 415 32.25 -33.63 -3.04
C VAL A 415 31.79 -32.20 -2.72
N PHE A 416 30.50 -32.02 -2.46
CA PHE A 416 29.94 -30.71 -2.12
C PHE A 416 30.44 -30.19 -0.78
N VAL A 417 30.40 -31.01 0.27
CA VAL A 417 30.91 -30.61 1.60
C VAL A 417 32.40 -30.29 1.53
N ALA A 418 33.20 -31.11 0.86
CA ALA A 418 34.64 -30.87 0.70
C ALA A 418 34.94 -29.56 -0.06
N LYS A 419 34.15 -29.22 -1.08
CA LYS A 419 34.29 -27.94 -1.79
C LYS A 419 33.77 -26.75 -0.98
N ALA A 420 32.71 -26.92 -0.21
CA ALA A 420 32.16 -25.89 0.67
C ALA A 420 33.09 -25.59 1.86
N GLU A 421 33.85 -26.57 2.36
CA GLU A 421 34.86 -26.35 3.40
C GLU A 421 35.89 -25.29 2.99
N ALA A 422 36.20 -25.22 1.69
CA ALA A 422 37.14 -24.27 1.09
C ALA A 422 36.56 -22.86 0.84
N THR A 423 35.29 -22.60 1.20
CA THR A 423 34.61 -21.31 1.00
C THR A 423 34.31 -20.64 2.35
N PRO A 424 33.87 -19.36 2.40
CA PRO A 424 33.44 -18.73 3.65
C PRO A 424 32.01 -19.09 4.07
N VAL A 425 31.34 -20.04 3.40
CA VAL A 425 29.96 -20.43 3.73
C VAL A 425 29.86 -20.94 5.17
N GLU A 426 28.94 -20.37 5.95
CA GLU A 426 28.75 -20.69 7.37
C GLU A 426 27.86 -21.92 7.56
N THR A 427 26.79 -22.02 6.77
CA THR A 427 25.83 -23.11 6.84
C THR A 427 25.46 -23.62 5.46
N LEU A 428 25.31 -24.94 5.34
CA LEU A 428 25.01 -25.62 4.09
C LEU A 428 23.89 -26.63 4.31
N THR A 429 22.73 -26.42 3.71
CA THR A 429 21.59 -27.33 3.83
C THR A 429 21.46 -28.18 2.56
N PHE A 430 21.05 -29.43 2.70
CA PHE A 430 20.63 -30.25 1.57
C PHE A 430 19.48 -31.16 1.97
N VAL A 431 18.72 -31.56 0.96
CA VAL A 431 17.58 -32.45 1.12
C VAL A 431 17.91 -33.76 0.45
N TRP A 432 17.59 -34.89 1.08
CA TRP A 432 17.63 -36.19 0.43
C TRP A 432 16.46 -37.02 0.92
N SER A 433 15.63 -37.50 -0.01
CA SER A 433 14.39 -38.21 0.30
C SER A 433 13.48 -37.41 1.26
N TYR A 434 13.46 -37.74 2.55
CA TYR A 434 12.64 -37.10 3.60
C TYR A 434 13.48 -36.39 4.68
N TYR A 435 14.77 -36.22 4.42
CA TYR A 435 15.74 -35.69 5.37
C TYR A 435 16.26 -34.35 4.89
N ARG A 436 16.43 -33.43 5.82
CA ARG A 436 17.09 -32.15 5.65
C ARG A 436 18.32 -32.14 6.54
N GLY A 437 19.50 -32.09 5.96
CA GLY A 437 20.77 -32.04 6.68
C GLY A 437 21.37 -30.67 6.54
N ARG A 438 21.65 -30.02 7.67
CA ARG A 438 22.31 -28.72 7.75
C ARG A 438 23.71 -28.92 8.31
N PHE A 439 24.72 -28.69 7.49
CA PHE A 439 26.09 -28.53 7.98
C PHE A 439 26.29 -27.13 8.52
N SER A 440 27.01 -27.03 9.64
CA SER A 440 27.51 -25.78 10.19
C SER A 440 28.98 -25.94 10.58
N ARG A 441 29.69 -24.81 10.68
CA ARG A 441 31.08 -24.80 11.14
C ARG A 441 31.15 -25.09 12.64
N ASP A 442 32.11 -25.93 13.03
CA ASP A 442 32.50 -26.08 14.43
C ASP A 442 33.39 -24.92 14.90
N ASP A 443 33.83 -24.99 16.16
CA ASP A 443 34.67 -23.97 16.78
C ASP A 443 36.08 -23.89 16.14
N THR A 444 36.46 -24.87 15.30
CA THR A 444 37.70 -24.87 14.50
C THR A 444 37.51 -24.26 13.12
N GLY A 445 36.28 -23.87 12.77
CA GLY A 445 35.93 -23.32 11.47
C GLY A 445 35.71 -24.39 10.40
N LYS A 446 35.59 -25.69 10.74
CA LYS A 446 35.36 -26.77 9.77
C LYS A 446 33.87 -27.10 9.67
N LEU A 447 33.34 -27.33 8.46
CA LEU A 447 31.96 -27.81 8.25
C LEU A 447 31.82 -29.27 8.72
N SER A 448 31.65 -29.46 10.02
CA SER A 448 31.70 -30.78 10.67
C SER A 448 30.51 -31.07 11.60
N ARG A 449 29.66 -30.07 11.89
CA ARG A 449 28.41 -30.26 12.65
C ARG A 449 27.27 -30.48 11.67
N LEU A 450 26.55 -31.58 11.78
CA LEU A 450 25.42 -31.90 10.92
C LEU A 450 24.14 -32.07 11.72
N ASP A 451 23.19 -31.17 11.50
CA ASP A 451 21.83 -31.28 12.04
C ASP A 451 20.94 -31.93 11.00
N VAL A 452 20.42 -33.11 11.30
CA VAL A 452 19.50 -33.86 10.45
C VAL A 452 18.08 -33.68 10.98
N ALA A 453 17.27 -32.93 10.26
CA ALA A 453 15.84 -32.82 10.53
C ALA A 453 15.07 -33.77 9.61
N THR A 454 14.07 -34.46 10.16
CA THR A 454 13.07 -35.20 9.38
C THR A 454 11.67 -34.85 9.87
N THR A 455 10.71 -34.78 8.95
CA THR A 455 9.30 -34.58 9.32
C THR A 455 8.60 -35.91 9.22
N ILE A 456 8.00 -36.35 10.33
CA ILE A 456 7.30 -37.63 10.39
C ILE A 456 5.85 -37.33 10.77
N ALA A 457 4.94 -37.54 9.82
CA ALA A 457 3.51 -37.46 10.11
C ALA A 457 3.12 -38.66 10.98
N LEU A 458 2.93 -38.43 12.28
CA LEU A 458 2.39 -39.40 13.22
C LEU A 458 1.16 -38.84 13.92
N PRO A 459 0.14 -39.67 14.21
CA PRO A 459 -1.08 -39.24 14.88
C PRO A 459 -0.90 -38.95 16.39
N SER A 460 0.10 -39.54 17.07
CA SER A 460 0.48 -39.18 18.44
C SER A 460 1.93 -39.57 18.76
N LEU A 461 2.44 -39.05 19.88
CA LEU A 461 3.80 -39.26 20.42
C LEU A 461 4.02 -40.65 21.04
N ASP A 462 2.95 -41.38 21.36
CA ASP A 462 3.02 -42.52 22.29
C ASP A 462 3.69 -43.76 21.68
N VAL A 463 3.74 -43.88 20.34
CA VAL A 463 4.38 -45.03 19.67
C VAL A 463 5.03 -44.61 18.35
N LEU A 464 6.35 -44.43 18.34
CA LEU A 464 7.13 -44.47 17.10
C LEU A 464 7.09 -45.91 16.54
N PRO A 465 6.54 -46.16 15.34
CA PRO A 465 6.55 -47.49 14.75
C PRO A 465 8.00 -48.00 14.60
N LYS A 466 8.26 -49.28 14.91
CA LYS A 466 9.60 -49.88 14.74
C LYS A 466 10.15 -49.68 13.32
N ALA A 467 9.27 -49.67 12.32
CA ALA A 467 9.61 -49.39 10.93
C ALA A 467 10.20 -47.98 10.77
N THR A 468 9.59 -46.97 11.38
CA THR A 468 10.06 -45.58 11.36
C THR A 468 11.44 -45.42 12.01
N ILE A 469 11.66 -46.08 13.16
CA ILE A 469 12.99 -46.09 13.82
C ILE A 469 14.05 -46.75 12.93
N ALA A 470 13.71 -47.87 12.27
CA ALA A 470 14.62 -48.55 11.35
C ALA A 470 14.90 -47.72 10.07
N THR A 471 13.92 -46.97 9.57
CA THR A 471 14.09 -46.04 8.44
C THR A 471 15.01 -44.89 8.80
N ILE A 472 14.86 -44.31 10.00
CA ILE A 472 15.74 -43.27 10.52
C ILE A 472 17.17 -43.82 10.72
N ASP A 473 17.32 -44.96 11.39
CA ASP A 473 18.63 -45.60 11.61
C ASP A 473 19.33 -45.96 10.29
N SER A 474 18.59 -46.47 9.30
CA SER A 474 19.10 -46.72 7.94
C SER A 474 19.56 -45.44 7.26
N ALA A 475 18.79 -44.36 7.37
CA ALA A 475 19.18 -43.06 6.80
C ALA A 475 20.40 -42.47 7.51
N LEU A 476 20.51 -42.57 8.83
CA LEU A 476 21.69 -42.15 9.58
C LEU A 476 22.93 -42.96 9.19
N LYS A 477 22.78 -44.26 8.93
CA LYS A 477 23.89 -45.11 8.42
C LYS A 477 24.34 -44.75 7.00
N GLN A 478 23.50 -44.09 6.21
CA GLN A 478 23.86 -43.53 4.90
C GLN A 478 24.63 -42.21 5.00
N ILE A 479 24.65 -41.56 6.17
CA ILE A 479 25.41 -40.34 6.44
C ILE A 479 26.83 -40.77 6.83
N LYS A 480 27.68 -41.07 5.84
CA LYS A 480 29.09 -41.45 6.05
C LYS A 480 30.05 -40.32 5.71
N PHE A 481 29.92 -39.16 6.34
CA PHE A 481 30.91 -38.09 6.16
C PHE A 481 32.08 -38.30 7.12
N ARG A 482 33.28 -38.52 6.55
CA ARG A 482 34.52 -38.73 7.32
C ARG A 482 34.91 -37.54 8.19
N THR A 483 34.29 -36.37 7.98
CA THR A 483 34.63 -35.10 8.60
C THR A 483 33.74 -34.72 9.78
N LEU A 484 32.69 -35.50 10.10
CA LEU A 484 31.71 -35.15 11.13
C LEU A 484 32.29 -35.24 12.54
N THR A 485 32.06 -34.19 13.32
CA THR A 485 32.37 -34.13 14.76
C THR A 485 31.10 -34.24 15.61
N HIS A 486 29.94 -33.89 15.06
CA HIS A 486 28.65 -33.93 15.73
C HIS A 486 27.51 -34.24 14.76
N VAL A 487 26.55 -35.04 15.20
CA VAL A 487 25.30 -35.32 14.47
C VAL A 487 24.14 -35.20 15.45
N ASP A 488 23.28 -34.20 15.27
CA ASP A 488 21.99 -34.13 15.96
C ASP A 488 20.87 -34.52 15.01
N VAL A 489 19.91 -35.30 15.51
CA VAL A 489 18.80 -35.80 14.70
C VAL A 489 17.51 -35.40 15.38
N THR A 490 16.72 -34.60 14.69
CA THR A 490 15.44 -34.08 15.22
C THR A 490 14.28 -34.51 14.33
N ALA A 491 13.18 -34.92 14.96
CA ALA A 491 11.93 -35.24 14.30
C ALA A 491 10.86 -34.22 14.68
N THR A 492 10.09 -33.74 13.71
CA THR A 492 8.88 -32.94 14.00
C THR A 492 7.66 -33.86 13.99
N ILE A 493 6.95 -33.93 15.12
CA ILE A 493 5.74 -34.75 15.32
C ILE A 493 4.61 -33.81 15.81
N GLY A 494 3.50 -33.74 15.07
CA GLY A 494 2.37 -32.88 15.47
C GLY A 494 2.70 -31.38 15.58
N GLY A 495 3.81 -30.93 14.96
CA GLY A 495 4.31 -29.55 15.07
C GLY A 495 5.39 -29.34 16.13
N GLU A 496 5.62 -30.31 17.03
CA GLU A 496 6.68 -30.23 18.04
C GLU A 496 7.98 -30.89 17.54
N ARG A 497 9.11 -30.23 17.78
CA ARG A 497 10.45 -30.71 17.37
C ARG A 497 11.13 -31.43 18.53
N ILE A 498 11.52 -32.69 18.32
CA ILE A 498 12.02 -33.57 19.37
C ILE A 498 13.31 -34.25 18.91
N SER A 499 14.31 -34.31 19.79
CA SER A 499 15.56 -35.05 19.52
C SER A 499 15.30 -36.55 19.50
N ILE A 500 15.79 -37.24 18.46
CA ILE A 500 15.64 -38.68 18.30
C ILE A 500 16.45 -39.43 19.37
N ALA A 501 17.59 -38.90 19.83
CA ALA A 501 18.33 -39.47 20.94
C ALA A 501 17.45 -39.53 22.22
N HIS A 502 16.69 -38.45 22.46
CA HIS A 502 15.73 -38.39 23.56
C HIS A 502 14.57 -39.38 23.39
N LEU A 503 13.99 -39.50 22.19
CA LEU A 503 12.92 -40.45 21.87
C LEU A 503 13.36 -41.92 22.02
N VAL A 504 14.58 -42.26 21.60
CA VAL A 504 15.17 -43.60 21.75
C VAL A 504 15.41 -43.92 23.23
N GLU A 505 15.80 -42.95 24.04
CA GLU A 505 15.98 -43.12 25.47
C GLU A 505 14.65 -43.27 26.22
N GLN A 506 13.63 -42.48 25.85
CA GLN A 506 12.27 -42.60 26.37
C GLN A 506 11.63 -43.94 26.02
N THR A 507 11.73 -44.41 24.77
CA THR A 507 11.20 -45.73 24.38
C THR A 507 11.94 -46.91 25.03
N LYS A 508 13.23 -46.75 25.38
CA LYS A 508 13.94 -47.73 26.21
C LYS A 508 13.46 -47.75 27.67
N ARG A 509 13.06 -46.60 28.22
CA ARG A 509 12.45 -46.50 29.56
C ARG A 509 11.05 -47.08 29.63
N ILE A 510 10.23 -46.89 28.59
CA ILE A 510 8.85 -47.43 28.51
C ILE A 510 8.81 -48.95 28.30
N ARG A 511 9.89 -49.55 27.76
CA ARG A 511 10.03 -51.00 27.54
C ARG A 511 10.68 -51.76 28.72
N ARG A 512 11.08 -51.06 29.78
CA ARG A 512 11.47 -51.64 31.08
C ARG A 512 10.31 -51.50 32.03
#